data_AF-A0A8X7CJF6-F1
#
_entry.id   AF-A0A8X7CJF6-F1
#
_cell.length_a   1.000
_cell.length_b   1.000
_cell.length_c   1.000
_cell.angle_alpha   90.00
_cell.angle_beta   90.00
_cell.angle_gamma   90.00
#
_symmetry.space_group_name_H-M   'P 1'
#
loop_
_entity.id
_entity.type
_entity.pdbx_description
1 polymer ?
#
loop_
_entity_poly.entity_id
_entity_poly.type
_entity_poly.pdbx_seq_one_letter_code
_entity_poly.pdbx_strand_id
1 'polypeptide(L)'
;MSSTGFLAALQNFPKDTINDEVVELLEPYLIMKDYNMETAKRVCGDVAGLLSWTKSMAFFFGINKEVLPLKYNLAVQEARLAVAMKELKSVEQELEDKENDLKEVKAQYESAIANKEVCLLNFLN
;
A
#
# COMPACT_ATOMS: atom_id res chain seq x y z
N MET A 1 31.48 26.44 12.17
CA MET A 1 30.14 26.09 11.64
C MET A 1 29.32 27.36 11.38
N SER A 2 29.79 28.27 10.51
CA SER A 2 29.14 29.56 10.20
C SER A 2 28.77 29.63 8.71
N SER A 3 28.42 28.49 8.11
CA SER A 3 27.94 28.46 6.73
C SER A 3 26.44 28.77 6.73
N THR A 4 26.04 29.78 5.96
CA THR A 4 24.65 30.21 5.79
C THR A 4 23.73 29.11 5.22
N GLY A 5 24.29 28.04 4.66
CA GLY A 5 23.57 26.89 4.11
C GLY A 5 23.46 25.66 5.02
N PHE A 6 23.94 25.70 6.26
CA PHE A 6 23.96 24.51 7.12
C PHE A 6 22.57 23.91 7.38
N LEU A 7 21.58 24.74 7.71
CA LEU A 7 20.20 24.26 7.92
C LEU A 7 19.59 23.69 6.64
N ALA A 8 19.86 24.31 5.49
CA ALA A 8 19.41 23.80 4.20
C ALA A 8 20.04 22.43 3.88
N ALA A 9 21.30 22.22 4.26
CA ALA A 9 21.97 20.93 4.12
C ALA A 9 21.37 19.85 5.03
N LEU A 10 20.97 20.19 6.26
CA LEU A 10 20.29 19.25 7.16
C LEU A 10 18.88 18.87 6.68
N GLN A 11 18.15 19.84 6.11
CA GLN A 11 16.81 19.60 5.56
C GLN A 11 16.87 18.69 4.32
N ASN A 12 17.83 18.96 3.43
CA ASN A 12 18.04 18.21 2.19
C ASN A 12 19.02 17.05 2.34
N PHE A 13 19.35 16.64 3.57
CA PHE A 13 20.27 15.54 3.80
C PHE A 13 19.73 14.26 3.16
N PRO A 14 20.51 13.56 2.32
CA PRO A 14 20.08 12.36 1.64
C PRO A 14 19.96 11.21 2.64
N LYS A 15 18.78 11.03 3.22
CA LYS A 15 18.53 10.07 4.31
C LYS A 15 18.80 8.62 3.88
N ASP A 16 18.70 8.34 2.58
CA ASP A 16 18.93 7.01 1.99
C ASP A 16 20.42 6.62 1.95
N THR A 17 21.36 7.56 2.18
CA THR A 17 22.79 7.22 2.24
C THR A 17 23.23 6.70 3.60
N ILE A 18 22.33 6.71 4.61
CA ILE A 18 22.61 6.16 5.92
C ILE A 18 22.59 4.64 5.81
N ASN A 19 23.65 3.98 6.27
CA ASN A 19 23.77 2.53 6.31
C ASN A 19 23.80 2.03 7.76
N ASP A 20 23.74 0.70 7.93
CA ASP A 20 23.77 0.08 9.26
C ASP A 20 25.05 0.45 10.02
N GLU A 21 26.21 0.49 9.35
CA GLU A 21 27.51 0.85 9.94
C GLU A 21 27.53 2.26 10.53
N VAL A 22 26.95 3.25 9.84
CA VAL A 22 26.89 4.65 10.30
C VAL A 22 26.02 4.77 11.55
N VAL A 23 24.93 4.01 11.64
CA VAL A 23 24.06 4.00 12.82
C VAL A 23 24.71 3.27 13.99
N GLU A 24 25.36 2.14 13.73
CA GLU A 24 26.13 1.38 14.73
C GLU A 24 27.27 2.22 15.31
N LEU A 25 28.00 2.95 14.46
CA LEU A 25 29.06 3.85 14.91
C LEU A 25 28.53 5.00 15.78
N LEU A 26 27.30 5.45 15.53
CA LEU A 26 26.66 6.54 16.26
C LEU A 26 26.05 6.08 17.59
N GLU A 27 25.62 4.81 17.70
CA GLU A 27 24.90 4.26 18.84
C GLU A 27 25.58 4.50 20.20
N PRO A 28 26.90 4.30 20.38
CA PRO A 28 27.58 4.59 21.64
C PRO A 28 27.40 6.04 22.09
N TYR A 29 27.38 6.98 21.14
CA TYR A 29 27.19 8.39 21.43
C TYR A 29 25.75 8.72 21.84
N LEU A 30 24.77 8.07 21.22
CA LEU A 30 23.35 8.30 21.50
C LEU A 30 22.92 7.80 22.89
N ILE A 31 23.61 6.77 23.40
CA ILE A 31 23.33 6.12 24.70
C ILE A 31 24.05 6.83 25.87
N MET A 32 25.03 7.71 25.58
CA MET A 32 25.72 8.46 26.64
C MET A 32 24.73 9.24 27.50
N LYS A 33 24.96 9.23 28.83
CA LYS A 33 24.09 9.90 29.81
C LYS A 33 23.89 11.38 29.53
N ASP A 34 24.89 12.04 28.96
CA ASP A 34 24.87 13.47 28.67
C ASP A 34 24.20 13.80 27.33
N TYR A 35 23.92 12.78 26.50
CA TYR A 35 23.29 12.92 25.20
C TYR A 35 21.76 12.88 25.31
N ASN A 36 21.22 13.83 26.07
CA ASN A 36 19.78 13.94 26.34
C ASN A 36 19.27 15.38 26.15
N MET A 37 17.95 15.52 26.03
CA MET A 37 17.31 16.80 25.73
C MET A 37 17.43 17.81 26.88
N GLU A 38 17.51 17.34 28.13
CA GLU A 38 17.61 18.20 29.31
C GLU A 38 18.98 18.89 29.38
N THR A 39 20.05 18.12 29.15
CA THR A 39 21.43 18.64 29.08
C THR A 39 21.58 19.60 27.90
N ALA A 40 21.03 19.25 26.73
CA ALA A 40 21.15 20.10 25.54
C ALA A 40 20.40 21.43 25.67
N LYS A 41 19.17 21.42 26.20
CA LYS A 41 18.38 22.64 26.45
C LYS A 41 19.04 23.58 27.45
N ARG A 42 19.80 23.05 28.41
CA ARG A 42 20.53 23.85 29.40
C ARG A 42 21.66 24.67 28.77
N VAL A 43 22.24 24.20 27.66
CA VAL A 43 23.35 24.87 26.96
C VAL A 43 22.82 25.87 25.94
N CYS A 44 22.07 25.41 24.93
CA CYS A 44 21.33 26.28 24.03
C CYS A 44 20.21 25.54 23.27
N GLY A 45 19.21 26.29 22.80
CA GLY A 45 18.09 25.74 22.04
C GLY A 45 18.51 25.09 20.71
N ASP A 46 19.53 25.64 20.05
CA ASP A 46 20.01 25.13 18.75
C ASP A 46 20.70 23.76 18.88
N VAL A 47 21.48 23.55 19.95
CA VAL A 47 22.11 22.25 20.27
C VAL A 47 21.04 21.21 20.58
N ALA A 48 19.96 21.60 21.26
CA ALA A 48 18.83 20.72 21.51
C ALA A 48 18.12 20.30 20.22
N GLY A 49 17.99 21.21 19.24
CA GLY A 49 17.48 20.90 17.90
C GLY A 49 18.36 19.91 17.14
N LEU A 50 19.68 20.09 17.17
CA LEU A 50 20.63 19.18 16.53
C LEU A 50 20.65 17.79 17.18
N LEU A 51 20.59 17.72 18.51
CA LEU A 51 20.49 16.45 19.23
C LEU A 51 19.21 15.70 18.87
N SER A 52 18.09 16.41 18.75
CA SER A 52 16.84 15.79 18.30
C SER A 52 16.99 15.28 16.86
N TRP A 53 17.60 16.06 15.97
CA TRP A 53 17.76 15.70 14.56
C TRP A 53 18.58 14.42 14.38
N THR A 54 19.74 14.30 15.05
CA THR A 54 20.60 13.10 14.96
C THR A 54 19.90 11.85 15.49
N LYS A 55 19.19 11.94 16.63
CA LYS A 55 18.37 10.84 17.18
C LYS A 55 17.26 10.44 16.22
N SER A 56 16.52 11.41 15.70
CA SER A 56 15.44 11.16 14.74
C SER A 56 15.96 10.53 13.45
N MET A 57 17.17 10.89 13.00
CA MET A 57 17.75 10.35 11.78
C MET A 57 18.18 8.88 11.95
N ALA A 58 18.80 8.52 13.07
CA ALA A 58 19.11 7.13 13.41
C ALA A 58 17.84 6.26 13.53
N PHE A 59 16.81 6.80 14.19
CA PHE A 59 15.52 6.13 14.31
C PHE A 59 14.79 5.98 12.97
N PHE A 60 14.85 7.01 12.11
CA PHE A 60 14.29 6.99 10.76
C PHE A 60 14.89 5.85 9.94
N PHE A 61 16.22 5.65 9.98
CA PHE A 61 16.86 4.54 9.27
C PHE A 61 16.34 3.18 9.74
N GLY A 62 16.23 2.97 11.06
CA GLY A 62 15.70 1.73 11.63
C GLY A 62 14.28 1.43 11.16
N ILE A 63 13.37 2.41 11.18
CA ILE A 63 12.02 2.26 10.65
C ILE A 63 12.02 2.05 9.14
N ASN A 64 12.81 2.83 8.40
CA ASN A 64 12.80 2.79 6.94
C ASN A 64 13.25 1.40 6.43
N LYS A 65 14.17 0.73 7.13
CA LYS A 65 14.58 -0.64 6.85
C LYS A 65 13.41 -1.64 6.88
N GLU A 66 12.46 -1.44 7.78
CA GLU A 66 11.25 -2.26 7.87
C GLU A 66 10.16 -1.83 6.88
N VAL A 67 10.07 -0.52 6.61
CA VAL A 67 9.04 0.05 5.72
C VAL A 67 9.32 -0.22 4.24
N LEU A 68 10.58 -0.23 3.81
CA LEU A 68 10.97 -0.50 2.41
C LEU A 68 10.46 -1.85 1.89
N PRO A 69 10.67 -3.00 2.57
CA PRO A 69 10.15 -4.28 2.11
C PRO A 69 8.61 -4.32 2.15
N LEU A 70 7.97 -3.64 3.10
CA LEU A 70 6.51 -3.53 3.15
C LEU A 70 5.95 -2.77 1.95
N LYS A 71 6.58 -1.65 1.56
CA LYS A 71 6.21 -0.89 0.35
C LYS A 71 6.39 -1.71 -0.92
N TYR A 72 7.49 -2.45 -1.02
CA TYR A 72 7.72 -3.34 -2.17
C TYR A 72 6.66 -4.44 -2.24
N ASN A 73 6.37 -5.10 -1.11
CA ASN A 73 5.32 -6.11 -1.06
C ASN A 73 3.95 -5.53 -1.40
N LEU A 74 3.62 -4.33 -0.90
CA LEU A 74 2.38 -3.63 -1.23
C LEU A 74 2.25 -3.44 -2.75
N ALA A 75 3.27 -2.90 -3.41
CA ALA A 75 3.26 -2.71 -4.87
C ALA A 75 3.06 -4.04 -5.63
N VAL A 76 3.68 -5.13 -5.15
CA VAL A 76 3.49 -6.46 -5.73
C VAL A 76 2.06 -6.96 -5.53
N GLN A 77 1.47 -6.80 -4.35
CA GLN A 77 0.09 -7.23 -4.10
C GLN A 77 -0.92 -6.38 -4.87
N GLU A 78 -0.71 -5.07 -4.99
CA GLU A 78 -1.55 -4.19 -5.80
C GLU A 78 -1.52 -4.59 -7.28
N ALA A 79 -0.34 -4.93 -7.82
CA ALA A 79 -0.22 -5.43 -9.18
C ALA A 79 -0.97 -6.75 -9.38
N ARG A 80 -0.86 -7.69 -8.42
CA ARG A 80 -1.59 -8.97 -8.46
C ARG A 80 -3.10 -8.76 -8.37
N LEU A 81 -3.55 -7.86 -7.49
CA LEU A 81 -4.96 -7.51 -7.32
C LEU A 81 -5.52 -6.93 -8.61
N ALA A 82 -4.79 -6.02 -9.27
CA ALA A 82 -5.21 -5.43 -10.54
C ALA A 82 -5.42 -6.50 -11.64
N VAL A 83 -4.56 -7.52 -11.70
CA VAL A 83 -4.73 -8.65 -12.61
C VAL A 83 -5.98 -9.47 -12.25
N ALA A 84 -6.13 -9.85 -10.99
CA ALA A 84 -7.29 -10.64 -10.54
C ALA A 84 -8.62 -9.90 -10.76
N MET A 85 -8.67 -8.59 -10.52
CA MET A 85 -9.85 -7.76 -10.80
C MET A 85 -10.18 -7.71 -12.30
N LYS A 86 -9.16 -7.70 -13.17
CA LYS A 86 -9.37 -7.75 -14.62
C LYS A 86 -9.94 -9.10 -15.05
N GLU A 87 -9.41 -10.20 -14.51
CA GLU A 87 -9.92 -11.55 -14.77
C GLU A 87 -11.35 -11.71 -14.26
N LEU A 88 -11.63 -11.28 -13.03
CA LEU A 88 -12.97 -11.30 -12.45
C LEU A 88 -13.98 -10.58 -13.34
N LYS A 89 -13.64 -9.36 -13.79
CA LYS A 89 -14.51 -8.58 -14.69
C LYS A 89 -14.79 -9.31 -16.01
N SER A 90 -13.79 -10.02 -16.55
CA SER A 90 -13.97 -10.81 -17.76
C SER A 90 -14.93 -11.98 -17.54
N VAL A 91 -14.80 -12.68 -16.42
CA VAL A 91 -15.66 -13.83 -16.06
C VAL A 91 -17.07 -13.37 -15.74
N GLU A 92 -17.24 -12.25 -15.03
CA GLU A 92 -18.55 -11.65 -14.75
C GLU A 92 -19.29 -11.30 -16.05
N GLN A 93 -18.56 -10.76 -17.04
CA GLN A 93 -19.14 -10.46 -18.34
C GLN A 93 -19.56 -11.73 -19.10
N GLU A 94 -18.71 -12.76 -19.12
CA GLU A 94 -19.07 -14.05 -19.73
C GLU A 94 -20.28 -14.71 -19.04
N LEU A 95 -20.36 -14.59 -17.71
CA LEU A 95 -21.50 -15.10 -16.94
C LEU A 95 -22.79 -14.39 -17.32
N GLU A 96 -22.77 -13.05 -17.42
CA GLU A 96 -23.94 -12.25 -17.83
C GLU A 96 -24.43 -12.64 -19.24
N ASP A 97 -23.50 -12.82 -20.20
CA ASP A 97 -23.84 -13.27 -21.54
C ASP A 97 -24.51 -14.66 -21.51
N LYS A 98 -23.97 -15.61 -20.72
CA LYS A 98 -24.55 -16.95 -20.59
C LYS A 98 -25.90 -16.96 -19.89
N GLU A 99 -26.10 -16.09 -18.90
CA GLU A 99 -27.40 -15.93 -18.25
C GLU A 99 -28.46 -15.39 -19.21
N ASN A 100 -28.06 -14.48 -20.11
CA ASN A 100 -28.95 -13.94 -21.14
C ASN A 100 -29.31 -15.00 -22.18
N ASP A 101 -28.34 -15.76 -22.69
CA ASP A 101 -28.58 -16.91 -23.58
C ASP A 101 -29.56 -17.92 -22.95
N LEU A 102 -29.36 -18.25 -21.66
CA LEU A 102 -30.21 -19.19 -20.93
C LEU A 102 -31.65 -18.67 -20.78
N LYS A 103 -31.83 -17.36 -20.55
CA LYS A 103 -33.16 -16.75 -20.47
C LYS A 103 -33.89 -16.86 -21.80
N GLU A 104 -33.21 -16.62 -22.93
CA GLU A 104 -33.82 -16.73 -24.25
C GLU A 104 -34.27 -18.18 -24.54
N VAL A 105 -33.38 -19.15 -24.32
CA VAL A 105 -33.72 -20.58 -24.53
C VAL A 105 -34.86 -21.03 -23.62
N LYS A 106 -34.88 -20.58 -22.35
CA LYS A 106 -35.99 -20.87 -21.43
C LYS A 106 -37.31 -20.28 -21.92
N ALA A 107 -37.31 -19.04 -22.41
CA ALA A 107 -38.51 -18.40 -22.95
C ALA A 107 -39.04 -19.15 -24.20
N GLN A 108 -38.15 -19.58 -25.09
CA GLN A 108 -38.53 -20.38 -26.27
C GLN A 108 -39.10 -21.74 -25.85
N TYR A 109 -38.51 -22.39 -24.84
CA TYR A 109 -38.98 -23.67 -24.32
C TYR A 109 -40.36 -23.55 -23.66
N GLU A 110 -40.58 -22.54 -22.83
CA GLU A 110 -41.87 -22.25 -22.20
C GLU A 110 -42.96 -21.96 -23.25
N SER A 111 -42.64 -21.20 -24.29
CA SER A 111 -43.57 -20.94 -25.41
C SER A 111 -43.92 -22.23 -26.17
N ALA A 112 -42.94 -23.10 -26.43
CA ALA A 112 -43.16 -24.37 -27.11
C ALA A 112 -44.06 -25.34 -26.29
N ILE A 113 -43.89 -25.36 -24.96
CA ILE A 113 -44.76 -26.12 -24.06
C ILE A 113 -46.18 -25.56 -24.10
N ALA A 114 -46.34 -24.24 -23.94
CA ALA A 114 -47.65 -23.61 -23.96
C ALA A 114 -48.41 -23.91 -25.27
N ASN A 115 -47.73 -23.83 -26.41
CA ASN A 115 -48.31 -24.19 -27.71
C ASN A 115 -48.72 -25.66 -27.79
N LYS A 116 -47.94 -26.57 -27.20
CA LYS A 116 -48.27 -27.99 -27.13
C LYS A 116 -49.51 -28.25 -26.27
N GLU A 117 -49.62 -27.58 -25.11
CA GLU A 117 -50.79 -27.69 -24.22
C GLU A 117 -52.07 -27.14 -24.88
N VAL A 118 -51.98 -26.00 -25.56
CA VAL A 118 -53.11 -25.42 -26.31
C VAL A 118 -53.56 -26.34 -27.45
N CYS A 119 -52.61 -26.93 -28.18
CA CYS A 119 -52.93 -27.86 -29.25
C CYS A 119 -53.61 -29.14 -28.73
N LEU A 120 -53.15 -29.67 -27.58
CA LEU A 120 -53.77 -30.82 -26.92
C LEU A 120 -55.18 -30.52 -26.41
N LEU A 121 -55.42 -29.33 -25.86
CA LEU A 121 -56.75 -28.90 -25.41
C LEU A 121 -57.73 -28.74 -26.58
N ASN A 122 -57.29 -28.21 -27.72
CA ASN A 122 -58.10 -28.09 -28.93
C ASN A 122 -58.40 -29.44 -29.60
N PHE A 123 -57.60 -30.48 -29.35
CA PHE A 123 -57.85 -31.83 -29.87
C PHE A 123 -58.83 -32.65 -29.01
N LEU A 124 -59.09 -32.22 -27.77
CA LEU A 124 -59.98 -32.90 -26.82
C LEU A 124 -61.39 -32.28 -26.75
N ASN A 125 -61.65 -31.22 -27.53
CA ASN A 125 -62.95 -30.57 -27.71
C ASN A 125 -63.45 -30.79 -29.15
#